data_AF-D3HS99-F1
#
_entry.id   AF-D3HS99-F1
#
_cell.length_a   1.000
_cell.length_b   1.000
_cell.length_c   1.000
_cell.angle_alpha   90.00
_cell.angle_beta   90.00
_cell.angle_gamma   90.00
#
_symmetry.space_group_name_H-M   'P 1'
#
loop_
_entity.id
_entity.type
_entity.pdbx_description
1 polymer ?
#
loop_
_entity_poly.entity_id
_entity_poly.type
_entity_poly.pdbx_seq_one_letter_code
_entity_poly.pdbx_strand_id
1 'polypeptide(L)' 'MKKIIQWLTVVLDDIVGVAEEKPSKRYMSVHEAQKKFDAGLISMREYNEALKRRGM' A
#
# COMPACT_ATOMS: atom_id res chain seq x y z
N MET A 1 -22.12 -7.71 27.42
CA MET A 1 -20.91 -6.88 27.64
C MET A 1 -19.63 -7.62 27.30
N LYS A 2 -19.18 -8.60 28.11
CA LYS A 2 -17.87 -9.28 27.91
C LYS A 2 -17.69 -9.94 26.53
N LYS A 3 -18.76 -10.53 25.98
CA LYS A 3 -18.78 -11.12 24.62
C LYS A 3 -18.58 -10.07 23.52
N ILE A 4 -19.17 -8.89 23.66
CA ILE A 4 -19.08 -7.82 22.66
C ILE A 4 -17.66 -7.28 22.58
N ILE A 5 -17.00 -7.12 23.73
CA ILE A 5 -15.60 -6.67 23.82
C ILE A 5 -14.66 -7.70 23.17
N GLN A 6 -14.87 -8.99 23.43
CA GLN A 6 -14.07 -10.05 22.79
C GLN A 6 -14.21 -10.07 21.27
N TRP A 7 -15.44 -9.91 20.77
CA TRP A 7 -15.69 -9.81 19.32
C TRP A 7 -15.01 -8.59 18.71
N LEU A 8 -15.07 -7.43 19.38
CA LEU A 8 -14.35 -6.23 18.95
C LEU A 8 -12.84 -6.44 18.91
N THR A 9 -12.26 -7.13 19.89
CA THR A 9 -10.82 -7.41 19.92
C THR A 9 -10.38 -8.28 18.74
N VAL A 10 -11.14 -9.33 18.41
CA VAL A 10 -10.82 -10.21 17.27
C VAL A 10 -10.90 -9.46 15.94
N VAL A 11 -11.93 -8.63 15.76
CA VAL A 11 -12.07 -7.81 14.55
C VAL A 11 -10.94 -6.78 14.42
N LEU A 12 -10.51 -6.19 15.54
CA LEU A 12 -9.39 -5.22 15.53
C LEU A 12 -8.06 -5.89 15.22
N ASP A 13 -7.80 -7.08 15.75
CA ASP A 13 -6.58 -7.86 15.48
C ASP A 13 -6.48 -8.23 14.00
N ASP A 14 -7.59 -8.68 13.40
CA ASP A 14 -7.69 -9.01 11.98
C ASP A 14 -7.44 -7.79 11.06
N ILE A 15 -8.01 -6.63 11.41
CA ILE A 15 -7.79 -5.36 10.68
C ILE A 15 -6.32 -4.91 10.78
N VAL A 16 -5.70 -5.05 11.95
CA VAL A 16 -4.28 -4.70 12.15
C VAL A 16 -3.39 -5.65 11.35
N GLY A 17 -3.67 -6.96 11.36
CA GLY A 17 -2.96 -7.95 10.54
C GLY A 17 -3.05 -7.65 9.04
N VAL A 18 -4.22 -7.26 8.54
CA VAL A 18 -4.40 -6.84 7.14
C VAL A 18 -3.70 -5.51 6.84
N ALA A 19 -3.60 -4.60 7.80
CA ALA A 19 -2.88 -3.34 7.63
C ALA A 19 -1.36 -3.53 7.62
N GLU A 20 -0.83 -4.49 8.39
CA GLU A 20 0.58 -4.88 8.38
C GLU A 20 0.94 -5.72 7.14
N GLU A 21 0.02 -6.55 6.65
CA GLU A 21 0.19 -7.33 5.41
C GLU A 21 0.02 -6.47 4.15
N LYS A 22 -0.59 -5.29 4.26
CA LYS A 22 -0.50 -4.28 3.20
C LYS A 22 0.98 -3.92 3.13
N PRO A 23 1.72 -4.37 2.09
CA PRO A 23 3.13 -4.06 2.03
C PRO A 23 3.19 -2.56 2.12
N SER A 24 3.91 -2.02 3.10
CA SER A 24 4.33 -0.63 3.07
C SER A 24 4.77 -0.42 1.62
N LYS A 25 3.94 0.27 0.83
CA LYS A 25 4.07 0.27 -0.64
C LYS A 25 5.47 0.78 -0.86
N ARG A 26 6.44 -0.12 -1.13
CA ARG A 26 7.86 0.17 -1.00
C ARG A 26 8.07 1.35 -1.91
N TYR A 27 8.25 2.53 -1.29
CA TYR A 27 8.01 3.78 -1.98
C TYR A 27 8.95 3.82 -3.16
N MET A 28 8.39 3.71 -4.35
CA MET A 28 9.18 3.71 -5.57
C MET A 28 9.52 5.16 -5.87
N SER A 29 10.81 5.47 -5.95
CA SER A 29 11.25 6.78 -6.41
C SER A 29 10.77 7.00 -7.86
N VAL A 30 10.61 8.25 -8.28
CA VAL A 30 10.23 8.57 -9.67
C VAL A 30 11.23 7.98 -10.67
N HIS A 31 12.52 7.93 -10.30
CA HIS A 31 13.56 7.35 -11.14
C HIS A 31 13.39 5.82 -11.31
N GLU A 32 13.09 5.11 -10.23
CA GLU A 32 12.78 3.68 -10.30
C GLU A 32 11.47 3.41 -11.04
N ALA A 33 10.46 4.26 -10.85
CA ALA A 33 9.20 4.16 -11.57
C ALA A 33 9.41 4.34 -13.07
N GLN A 34 10.23 5.31 -13.47
CA GLN A 34 10.58 5.55 -14.86
C GLN A 34 11.30 4.35 -15.46
N LYS A 35 12.36 3.85 -14.79
CA LYS A 35 13.09 2.65 -15.24
C LYS A 35 12.19 1.42 -15.40
N LYS A 36 11.24 1.22 -14.48
CA LYS A 36 10.28 0.11 -14.57
C LYS A 36 9.22 0.31 -15.65
N PHE A 37 8.79 1.55 -15.87
CA PHE A 37 7.83 1.89 -16.92
C PHE A 37 8.45 1.70 -18.31
N ASP A 38 9.68 2.17 -18.52
CA ASP A 38 10.44 1.95 -19.76
C ASP A 38 10.69 0.46 -20.02
N ALA A 39 10.87 -0.33 -18.96
CA ALA A 39 10.99 -1.78 -19.04
C ALA A 39 9.65 -2.53 -19.20
N GLY A 40 8.51 -1.82 -19.24
CA GLY A 40 7.18 -2.42 -19.32
C GLY A 40 6.75 -3.21 -18.09
N LEU A 41 7.43 -3.05 -16.96
CA LEU A 41 7.22 -3.81 -15.72
C LEU A 41 6.11 -3.22 -14.84
N ILE A 42 5.70 -1.98 -15.09
CA ILE A 42 4.59 -1.31 -14.39
C ILE A 42 3.69 -0.59 -15.39
N SER A 43 2.43 -0.42 -15.01
CA SER A 43 1.47 0.34 -15.82
C SER A 43 1.67 1.85 -15.72
N MET A 44 1.14 2.59 -16.70
CA MET A 44 1.11 4.07 -16.68
C MET A 44 0.39 4.61 -15.44
N ARG A 45 -0.60 3.88 -14.92
CA ARG A 45 -1.30 4.23 -13.68
C ARG A 45 -0.36 4.19 -12.48
N GLU A 46 0.44 3.14 -12.35
CA GLU A 46 1.42 2.98 -11.27
C GLU A 46 2.54 4.02 -11.37
N TYR A 47 3.00 4.32 -12.60
CA TYR A 47 3.95 5.40 -12.86
C TYR A 47 3.40 6.78 -12.43
N ASN A 48 2.14 7.08 -12.77
CA ASN A 48 1.48 8.32 -12.37
C ASN A 48 1.27 8.44 -10.85
N GLU A 49 1.01 7.32 -10.15
CA GLU A 49 0.97 7.32 -8.68
C GLU A 49 2.32 7.70 -8.08
N ALA A 50 3.44 7.26 -8.68
CA ALA A 50 4.77 7.63 -8.24
C ALA A 50 5.09 9.12 -8.52
N LEU A 51 4.64 9.67 -9.65
CA LEU A 51 4.81 11.09 -10.00
C LEU A 51 4.00 12.03 -9.10
N LYS A 52 2.71 11.76 -8.90
CA LYS A 52 1.82 12.59 -8.06
C LYS A 52 2.32 12.74 -6.62
N ARG A 53 2.99 11.71 -6.10
CA ARG A 53 3.57 11.73 -4.74
C ARG A 53 4.78 12.65 -4.63
N ARG A 54 5.49 12.93 -5.73
CA ARG A 54 6.62 13.87 -5.75
C ARG A 54 6.16 15.34 -5.86
N GLY A 55 4.86 15.58 -6.09
CA GLY A 55 4.33 16.93 -6.31
C GLY A 55 4.61 17.50 -7.70
N MET A 56 4.88 16.62 -8.68
CA MET A 56 4.98 16.97 -10.11
C MET A 56 3.64 16.79 -10.82
#